data_AF-A0A941HN88-F1
#
_entry.id   AF-A0A941HN88-F1
#
_cell.length_a   1.000
_cell.length_b   1.000
_cell.length_c   1.000
_cell.angle_alpha   90.00
_cell.angle_beta   90.00
_cell.angle_gamma   90.00
#
_symmetry.space_group_name_H-M   'P 1'
#
loop_
_entity.id
_entity.type
_entity.pdbx_description
1 polymer ?
#
loop_
_entity_poly.entity_id
_entity_poly.type
_entity_poly.pdbx_seq_one_letter_code
_entity_poly.pdbx_strand_id
1 'polypeptide(L)'
;MFVASVHPEFRIDGKKVSVGDLTEIAYSFIKEGEEYQKSIGDFLLNWIDGSERLNVQTSGSTGVPKVITLLKEHMVNSALATGAYFKIKQGDTALLCLPCDYIAGKMMLVRAMVLGLNIYMVPPGSDPLGKLDKTFDFCAMIPLQVEKSINKLSAIKTLIVGGAAVSQELIKRLDNINTGVFETYGMTETITHIAVRRLNRYKEDNVNEFFQALPEICLSQDKRGCLVIRAPKVSKETIVTNDVVDLISDTQFRWLGRYDNVINSGGVKLHPETIEKKLGLYIQKPFFVTGVPDAVLGQKLVLIIEGEATHNYDFSSMKELGKYERPKEVYSLRRFAKTKNGKVQRKNCLQMVLDKP
;
A
#
# COMPACT_ATOMS: atom_id res chain seq x y z
N MET A 1 -9.64 -26.78 14.32
CA MET A 1 -9.47 -25.85 15.45
C MET A 1 -8.10 -25.23 15.32
N PHE A 2 -8.00 -23.90 15.30
CA PHE A 2 -6.71 -23.22 15.20
C PHE A 2 -6.05 -23.18 16.57
N VAL A 3 -4.77 -23.55 16.63
CA VAL A 3 -3.97 -23.41 17.85
C VAL A 3 -3.03 -22.25 17.64
N ALA A 4 -3.29 -21.14 18.34
CA ALA A 4 -2.38 -20.00 18.29
C ALA A 4 -1.01 -20.42 18.81
N SER A 5 0.02 -20.23 18.00
CA SER A 5 1.40 -20.42 18.39
C SER A 5 2.13 -19.09 18.32
N VAL A 6 3.01 -18.88 19.28
CA VAL A 6 3.95 -17.75 19.30
C VAL A 6 5.35 -18.33 19.28
N HIS A 7 6.22 -17.76 18.46
CA HIS A 7 7.62 -18.17 18.39
C HIS A 7 8.29 -17.97 19.76
N PRO A 8 9.13 -18.92 20.26
CA PRO A 8 9.71 -18.84 21.61
C PRO A 8 10.57 -17.59 21.91
N GLU A 9 11.08 -16.95 20.86
CA GLU A 9 11.84 -15.69 20.95
C GLU A 9 11.01 -14.42 20.71
N PHE A 10 9.69 -14.53 20.50
CA PHE A 10 8.83 -13.37 20.37
C PHE A 10 8.88 -12.50 21.62
N ARG A 11 9.02 -11.20 21.41
CA ARG A 11 9.10 -10.20 22.48
C ARG A 11 8.22 -9.00 22.17
N ILE A 12 7.66 -8.41 23.24
CA ILE A 12 7.06 -7.08 23.23
C ILE A 12 7.92 -6.20 24.12
N ASP A 13 8.45 -5.12 23.55
CA ASP A 13 9.31 -4.15 24.24
C ASP A 13 10.46 -4.83 25.02
N GLY A 14 11.07 -5.85 24.42
CA GLY A 14 12.19 -6.62 24.99
C GLY A 14 11.81 -7.76 25.93
N LYS A 15 10.56 -7.84 26.40
CA LYS A 15 10.08 -8.92 27.28
C LYS A 15 9.63 -10.11 26.45
N LYS A 16 10.07 -11.33 26.79
CA LYS A 16 9.56 -12.55 26.13
C LYS A 16 8.09 -12.73 26.45
N VAL A 17 7.31 -13.13 25.45
CA VAL A 17 5.86 -13.30 25.54
C VAL A 17 5.50 -14.68 25.01
N SER A 18 4.85 -15.49 25.84
CA SER A 18 4.26 -16.78 25.48
C SER A 18 2.81 -16.61 25.03
N VAL A 19 2.21 -17.68 24.50
CA VAL A 19 0.78 -17.70 24.16
C VAL A 19 -0.10 -17.44 25.40
N GLY A 20 0.31 -17.93 26.59
CA GLY A 20 -0.42 -17.70 27.83
C GLY A 20 -0.47 -16.22 28.23
N ASP A 21 0.67 -15.52 28.07
CA ASP A 21 0.80 -14.10 28.41
C ASP A 21 -0.05 -13.20 27.51
N LEU A 22 -0.32 -13.62 26.26
CA LEU A 22 -1.11 -12.82 25.31
C LEU A 22 -2.50 -12.48 25.83
N THR A 23 -3.14 -13.38 26.56
CA THR A 23 -4.48 -13.15 27.13
C THR A 23 -4.45 -11.99 28.11
N GLU A 24 -3.47 -12.00 29.01
CA GLU A 24 -3.33 -10.99 30.07
C GLU A 24 -2.96 -9.62 29.48
N ILE A 25 -2.02 -9.61 28.53
CA ILE A 25 -1.62 -8.41 27.77
C ILE A 25 -2.83 -7.83 27.02
N ALA A 26 -3.62 -8.68 26.35
CA ALA A 26 -4.79 -8.24 25.61
C ALA A 26 -5.84 -7.59 26.51
N TYR A 27 -6.14 -8.19 27.67
CA TYR A 27 -7.07 -7.61 28.64
C TYR A 27 -6.56 -6.29 29.22
N SER A 28 -5.27 -6.19 29.54
CA SER A 28 -4.67 -4.93 30.00
C SER A 28 -4.81 -3.83 28.95
N PHE A 29 -4.48 -4.12 27.68
CA PHE A 29 -4.65 -3.16 26.59
C PHE A 29 -6.10 -2.71 26.37
N ILE A 30 -7.08 -3.62 26.48
CA ILE A 30 -8.49 -3.28 26.31
C ILE A 30 -9.00 -2.39 27.45
N LYS A 31 -8.64 -2.73 28.69
CA LYS A 31 -9.19 -2.06 29.89
C LYS A 31 -8.47 -0.76 30.23
N GLU A 32 -7.14 -0.74 30.12
CA GLU A 32 -6.28 0.31 30.67
C GLU A 32 -5.44 1.01 29.60
N GLY A 33 -5.33 0.43 28.40
CA GLY A 33 -4.53 0.98 27.31
C GLY A 33 -5.14 2.21 26.61
N GLU A 34 -4.28 2.90 25.87
CA GLU A 34 -4.68 3.96 24.94
C GLU A 34 -5.58 3.42 23.81
N GLU A 35 -6.28 4.31 23.09
CA GLU A 35 -7.24 3.92 22.05
C GLU A 35 -6.65 2.97 20.99
N TYR A 36 -5.41 3.22 20.54
CA TYR A 36 -4.76 2.34 19.56
C TYR A 36 -4.40 0.97 20.15
N GLN A 37 -4.10 0.88 21.45
CA GLN A 37 -3.79 -0.36 22.15
C GLN A 37 -5.05 -1.22 22.32
N LYS A 38 -6.23 -0.62 22.49
CA LYS A 38 -7.49 -1.38 22.54
C LYS A 38 -7.69 -2.22 21.28
N SER A 39 -7.46 -1.63 20.10
CA SER A 39 -7.52 -2.37 18.82
C SER A 39 -6.51 -3.52 18.73
N ILE A 40 -5.34 -3.38 19.39
CA ILE A 40 -4.33 -4.44 19.51
C ILE A 40 -4.84 -5.55 20.43
N GLY A 41 -5.35 -5.20 21.61
CA GLY A 41 -5.90 -6.17 22.56
C GLY A 41 -7.06 -6.96 21.98
N ASP A 42 -8.00 -6.29 21.30
CA ASP A 42 -9.10 -6.96 20.59
C ASP A 42 -8.57 -7.94 19.54
N PHE A 43 -7.57 -7.54 18.76
CA PHE A 43 -6.94 -8.43 17.79
C PHE A 43 -6.26 -9.63 18.46
N LEU A 44 -5.54 -9.43 19.56
CA LEU A 44 -4.85 -10.51 20.28
C LEU A 44 -5.85 -11.53 20.84
N LEU A 45 -6.97 -11.10 21.43
CA LEU A 45 -8.05 -12.00 21.86
C LEU A 45 -8.62 -12.81 20.68
N ASN A 46 -8.93 -12.13 19.58
CA ASN A 46 -9.39 -12.80 18.36
C ASN A 46 -8.33 -13.72 17.76
N TRP A 47 -7.04 -13.48 17.98
CA TRP A 47 -5.96 -14.34 17.48
C TRP A 47 -5.90 -15.65 18.27
N ILE A 48 -6.09 -15.61 19.59
CA ILE A 48 -5.96 -16.77 20.49
C ILE A 48 -7.26 -17.58 20.69
N ASP A 49 -8.42 -17.07 20.28
CA ASP A 49 -9.77 -17.64 20.52
C ASP A 49 -10.08 -19.04 19.93
N GLY A 50 -9.09 -19.75 19.37
CA GLY A 50 -9.27 -21.08 18.77
C GLY A 50 -9.96 -21.12 17.40
N SER A 51 -10.57 -20.02 16.96
CA SER A 51 -11.19 -19.89 15.63
C SER A 51 -10.13 -19.93 14.54
N GLU A 52 -10.40 -20.64 13.44
CA GLU A 52 -9.54 -20.63 12.24
C GLU A 52 -9.66 -19.34 11.43
N ARG A 53 -10.68 -18.53 11.72
CA ARG A 53 -11.10 -17.39 10.91
C ARG A 53 -11.06 -16.10 11.72
N LEU A 54 -10.74 -15.01 11.03
CA LEU A 54 -10.75 -13.66 11.58
C LEU A 54 -11.42 -12.70 10.59
N ASN A 55 -12.34 -11.88 11.10
CA ASN A 55 -13.01 -10.86 10.31
C ASN A 55 -12.18 -9.57 10.30
N VAL A 56 -11.91 -9.04 9.10
CA VAL A 56 -11.21 -7.78 8.92
C VAL A 56 -12.05 -6.81 8.12
N GLN A 57 -11.93 -5.52 8.43
CA GLN A 57 -12.54 -4.47 7.63
C GLN A 57 -11.58 -3.98 6.56
N THR A 58 -12.10 -3.84 5.34
CA THR A 58 -11.38 -3.15 4.26
C THR A 58 -11.61 -1.65 4.35
N SER A 59 -10.60 -0.88 3.92
CA SER A 59 -10.70 0.58 3.85
C SER A 59 -11.67 1.09 2.76
N GLY A 60 -12.29 0.21 1.96
CA GLY A 60 -13.33 0.49 0.97
C GLY A 60 -12.96 1.56 -0.06
N SER A 61 -12.65 1.18 -1.31
CA SER A 61 -12.46 2.15 -2.41
C SER A 61 -13.73 2.98 -2.71
N THR A 62 -14.90 2.42 -2.41
CA THR A 62 -16.23 3.04 -2.59
C THR A 62 -16.74 3.79 -1.36
N GLY A 63 -15.97 3.82 -0.27
CA GLY A 63 -16.35 4.50 0.98
C GLY A 63 -17.23 3.68 1.94
N VAL A 64 -17.75 2.52 1.52
CA VAL A 64 -18.44 1.56 2.39
C VAL A 64 -17.46 0.45 2.79
N PRO A 65 -17.06 0.34 4.07
CA PRO A 65 -16.21 -0.75 4.53
C PRO A 65 -16.86 -2.10 4.27
N LYS A 66 -16.13 -3.03 3.65
CA LYS A 66 -16.54 -4.43 3.51
C LYS A 66 -15.82 -5.27 4.55
N VAL A 67 -16.54 -6.17 5.20
CA VAL A 67 -15.94 -7.20 6.06
C VAL A 67 -15.49 -8.36 5.19
N ILE A 68 -14.24 -8.78 5.36
CA ILE A 68 -13.67 -9.97 4.72
C ILE A 68 -13.26 -10.94 5.82
N THR A 69 -13.58 -12.21 5.63
CA THR A 69 -13.16 -13.29 6.52
C THR A 69 -11.87 -13.90 6.01
N LEU A 70 -10.82 -13.89 6.83
CA LEU A 70 -9.51 -14.44 6.51
C LEU A 70 -9.24 -15.70 7.33
N LEU A 71 -8.44 -16.63 6.79
CA LEU A 71 -7.90 -17.74 7.56
C LEU A 71 -6.64 -17.31 8.31
N LYS A 72 -6.54 -17.62 9.60
CA LYS A 72 -5.34 -17.31 10.41
C LYS A 72 -4.11 -18.02 9.86
N GLU A 73 -4.25 -19.23 9.32
CA GLU A 73 -3.18 -19.95 8.62
C GLU A 73 -2.62 -19.16 7.42
N HIS A 74 -3.50 -18.53 6.63
CA HIS A 74 -3.05 -17.67 5.52
C HIS A 74 -2.27 -16.44 6.02
N MET A 75 -2.64 -15.90 7.19
CA MET A 75 -1.87 -14.82 7.82
C MET A 75 -0.49 -15.29 8.27
N VAL A 76 -0.38 -16.49 8.84
CA VAL A 76 0.91 -17.12 9.17
C VAL A 76 1.76 -17.30 7.90
N ASN A 77 1.18 -17.84 6.84
CA ASN A 77 1.89 -18.03 5.57
C ASN A 77 2.36 -16.70 4.95
N SER A 78 1.55 -15.65 5.02
CA SER A 78 1.93 -14.31 4.56
C SER A 78 3.10 -13.73 5.39
N ALA A 79 3.13 -13.99 6.70
CA ALA A 79 4.25 -13.60 7.56
C ALA A 79 5.54 -14.35 7.20
N LEU A 80 5.48 -15.67 6.99
CA LEU A 80 6.62 -16.48 6.56
C LEU A 80 7.18 -16.03 5.20
N ALA A 81 6.31 -15.76 4.22
CA ALA A 81 6.72 -15.25 2.92
C ALA A 81 7.42 -13.89 3.02
N THR A 82 6.92 -12.99 3.88
CA THR A 82 7.57 -11.70 4.18
C THR A 82 8.97 -11.94 4.78
N GLY A 83 9.07 -12.80 5.78
CA GLY A 83 10.33 -13.11 6.46
C GLY A 83 11.38 -13.71 5.53
N ALA A 84 10.97 -14.65 4.68
CA ALA A 84 11.83 -15.29 3.69
C ALA A 84 12.36 -14.28 2.67
N TYR A 85 11.50 -13.41 2.12
CA TYR A 85 11.89 -12.43 1.11
C TYR A 85 12.87 -11.39 1.66
N PHE A 86 12.54 -10.79 2.81
CA PHE A 86 13.37 -9.73 3.42
C PHE A 86 14.51 -10.27 4.29
N LYS A 87 14.65 -11.59 4.41
CA LYS A 87 15.65 -12.26 5.26
C LYS A 87 15.57 -11.80 6.72
N ILE A 88 14.35 -11.61 7.22
CA ILE A 88 14.08 -11.24 8.61
C ILE A 88 14.42 -12.44 9.50
N LYS A 89 15.14 -12.20 10.58
CA LYS A 89 15.63 -13.23 11.50
C LYS A 89 14.91 -13.14 12.84
N GLN A 90 14.89 -14.24 13.59
CA GLN A 90 14.45 -14.20 14.98
C GLN A 90 15.30 -13.17 15.76
N GLY A 91 14.68 -12.47 16.70
CA GLY A 91 15.33 -11.43 17.49
C GLY A 91 15.47 -10.07 16.79
N ASP A 92 15.24 -9.98 15.47
CA ASP A 92 15.17 -8.71 14.77
C ASP A 92 14.08 -7.81 15.39
N THR A 93 14.33 -6.51 15.38
CA THR A 93 13.44 -5.51 15.99
C THR A 93 12.43 -4.97 14.97
N ALA A 94 11.16 -4.92 15.34
CA ALA A 94 10.09 -4.42 14.49
C ALA A 94 9.37 -3.23 15.13
N LEU A 95 8.99 -2.23 14.33
CA LEU A 95 8.17 -1.10 14.78
C LEU A 95 6.74 -1.22 14.23
N LEU A 96 5.76 -1.33 15.14
CA LEU A 96 4.33 -1.20 14.85
C LEU A 96 3.91 0.26 15.06
N CYS A 97 3.68 0.97 13.95
CA CYS A 97 3.16 2.34 13.92
C CYS A 97 1.91 2.50 13.04
N LEU A 98 1.27 1.37 12.72
CA LEU A 98 0.05 1.29 11.92
C LEU A 98 -1.12 0.87 12.82
N PRO A 99 -2.33 1.42 12.59
CA PRO A 99 -3.51 1.03 13.37
C PRO A 99 -3.86 -0.45 13.16
N CYS A 100 -4.15 -1.16 14.25
CA CYS A 100 -4.57 -2.56 14.21
C CYS A 100 -6.05 -2.74 13.88
N ASP A 101 -6.80 -1.67 13.62
CA ASP A 101 -8.12 -1.72 12.98
C ASP A 101 -8.05 -2.35 11.58
N TYR A 102 -6.94 -2.13 10.88
CA TYR A 102 -6.71 -2.61 9.52
C TYR A 102 -5.72 -3.76 9.47
N ILE A 103 -5.79 -4.56 8.40
CA ILE A 103 -4.95 -5.75 8.21
C ILE A 103 -3.44 -5.43 8.23
N ALA A 104 -3.04 -4.23 7.83
CA ALA A 104 -1.64 -3.82 7.81
C ALA A 104 -1.00 -3.79 9.22
N GLY A 105 -1.69 -3.23 10.21
CA GLY A 105 -1.23 -3.24 11.61
C GLY A 105 -1.29 -4.64 12.21
N LYS A 106 -2.42 -5.35 12.03
CA LYS A 106 -2.59 -6.74 12.49
C LYS A 106 -1.46 -7.64 11.99
N MET A 107 -1.03 -7.49 10.74
CA MET A 107 0.03 -8.31 10.16
C MET A 107 1.43 -7.99 10.67
N MET A 108 1.68 -6.80 11.23
CA MET A 108 2.94 -6.57 11.94
C MET A 108 3.02 -7.38 13.24
N LEU A 109 1.90 -7.53 13.95
CA LEU A 109 1.81 -8.41 15.12
C LEU A 109 1.96 -9.88 14.72
N VAL A 110 1.26 -10.33 13.68
CA VAL A 110 1.41 -11.72 13.20
C VAL A 110 2.84 -12.02 12.76
N ARG A 111 3.48 -11.12 12.00
CA ARG A 111 4.90 -11.26 11.61
C ARG A 111 5.78 -11.38 12.85
N ALA A 112 5.57 -10.54 13.85
CA ALA A 112 6.37 -10.58 15.05
C ALA A 112 6.20 -11.89 15.83
N MET A 113 4.95 -12.33 16.03
CA MET A 113 4.63 -13.59 16.71
C MET A 113 5.15 -14.81 15.96
N VAL A 114 5.05 -14.83 14.62
CA VAL A 114 5.44 -15.99 13.78
C VAL A 114 6.95 -16.07 13.59
N LEU A 115 7.62 -14.94 13.37
CA LEU A 115 9.05 -14.87 13.06
C LEU A 115 9.93 -14.70 14.31
N GLY A 116 9.35 -14.55 15.50
CA GLY A 116 10.10 -14.38 16.74
C GLY A 116 10.78 -13.03 16.86
N LEU A 117 10.08 -11.96 16.49
CA LEU A 117 10.61 -10.60 16.52
C LEU A 117 10.43 -9.94 17.89
N ASN A 118 11.21 -8.91 18.13
CA ASN A 118 10.97 -7.97 19.22
C ASN A 118 10.20 -6.75 18.70
N ILE A 119 8.89 -6.72 18.93
CA ILE A 119 8.00 -5.67 18.45
C ILE A 119 7.88 -4.53 19.46
N TYR A 120 8.02 -3.30 18.96
CA TYR A 120 7.77 -2.06 19.68
C TYR A 120 6.54 -1.38 19.10
N MET A 121 5.66 -0.90 19.95
CA MET A 121 4.37 -0.34 19.56
C MET A 121 4.33 1.15 19.89
N VAL A 122 3.91 1.97 18.93
CA VAL A 122 3.72 3.41 19.12
C VAL A 122 2.35 3.84 18.62
N PRO A 123 1.78 4.92 19.16
CA PRO A 123 0.53 5.47 18.63
C PRO A 123 0.62 5.73 17.12
N PRO A 124 -0.35 5.29 16.31
CA PRO A 124 -0.39 5.62 14.90
C PRO A 124 -0.43 7.13 14.71
N GLY A 125 0.51 7.66 13.93
CA GLY A 125 0.65 9.08 13.71
C GLY A 125 1.35 9.37 12.38
N SER A 126 1.39 10.66 12.01
CA SER A 126 2.04 11.09 10.78
C SER A 126 3.56 11.03 10.87
N ASP A 127 4.17 11.18 12.04
CA ASP A 127 5.63 11.07 12.25
C ASP A 127 5.97 10.01 13.31
N PRO A 128 5.91 8.71 12.97
CA PRO A 128 6.13 7.62 13.92
C PRO A 128 7.56 7.55 14.47
N LEU A 129 8.55 8.16 13.81
CA LEU A 129 9.95 8.17 14.27
C LEU A 129 10.33 9.42 15.07
N GLY A 130 9.45 10.43 15.14
CA GLY A 130 9.77 11.77 15.63
C GLY A 130 10.43 11.80 17.01
N LYS A 131 9.96 10.99 17.96
CA LYS A 131 10.48 10.92 19.34
C LYS A 131 11.30 9.66 19.64
N LEU A 132 11.50 8.78 18.67
CA LEU A 132 12.22 7.53 18.89
C LEU A 132 13.74 7.75 18.80
N ASP A 133 14.45 7.14 19.75
CA ASP A 133 15.91 7.07 19.80
C ASP A 133 16.37 5.60 19.77
N LYS A 134 15.81 4.85 18.84
CA LYS A 134 16.05 3.42 18.67
C LYS A 134 16.06 3.06 17.19
N THR A 135 16.91 2.11 16.84
CA THR A 135 16.93 1.52 15.50
C THR A 135 16.05 0.26 15.42
N PHE A 136 15.54 0.00 14.22
CA PHE A 136 14.65 -1.12 13.92
C PHE A 136 15.12 -1.86 12.67
N ASP A 137 15.03 -3.18 12.69
CA ASP A 137 15.34 -4.00 11.52
C ASP A 137 14.22 -3.93 10.48
N PHE A 138 12.97 -3.87 10.93
CA PHE A 138 11.80 -3.94 10.06
C PHE A 138 10.68 -2.98 10.46
N CYS A 139 10.09 -2.28 9.49
CA CYS A 139 8.90 -1.45 9.73
C CYS A 139 8.00 -1.43 8.49
N ALA A 140 6.70 -1.20 8.73
CA ALA A 140 5.72 -0.94 7.68
C ALA A 140 5.09 0.44 7.89
N MET A 141 5.01 1.23 6.82
CA MET A 141 4.47 2.59 6.85
C MET A 141 3.58 2.90 5.64
N ILE A 142 2.78 3.96 5.75
CA ILE A 142 2.12 4.61 4.60
C ILE A 142 2.99 5.74 4.03
N PRO A 143 2.81 6.16 2.76
CA PRO A 143 3.66 7.20 2.16
C PRO A 143 3.76 8.51 2.97
N LEU A 144 2.66 8.94 3.60
CA LEU A 144 2.65 10.14 4.45
C LEU A 144 3.60 10.00 5.65
N GLN A 145 3.65 8.83 6.27
CA GLN A 145 4.56 8.55 7.40
C GLN A 145 6.01 8.58 6.94
N VAL A 146 6.29 7.97 5.78
CA VAL A 146 7.62 8.00 5.17
C VAL A 146 8.07 9.43 4.87
N GLU A 147 7.18 10.25 4.32
CA GLU A 147 7.47 11.64 3.98
C GLU A 147 7.79 12.48 5.22
N LYS A 148 7.03 12.31 6.30
CA LYS A 148 7.19 13.07 7.55
C LYS A 148 8.37 12.58 8.39
N SER A 149 8.69 11.29 8.34
CA SER A 149 9.82 10.70 9.07
C SER A 149 11.11 10.60 8.24
N ILE A 150 11.16 11.21 7.05
CA ILE A 150 12.26 11.08 6.06
C ILE A 150 13.66 11.19 6.67
N ASN A 151 13.86 12.16 7.58
CA ASN A 151 15.17 12.48 8.17
C ASN A 151 15.64 11.43 9.19
N LYS A 152 14.74 10.58 9.67
CA LYS A 152 15.02 9.53 10.64
C LYS A 152 14.91 8.13 10.06
N LEU A 153 14.61 7.99 8.76
CA LEU A 153 14.42 6.67 8.14
C LEU A 153 15.65 5.77 8.26
N SER A 154 16.87 6.32 8.31
CA SER A 154 18.11 5.57 8.55
C SER A 154 18.12 4.79 9.88
N ALA A 155 17.19 5.07 10.80
CA ALA A 155 16.97 4.24 11.98
C ALA A 155 16.31 2.89 11.65
N ILE A 156 15.75 2.73 10.44
CA ILE A 156 15.12 1.50 9.96
C ILE A 156 16.02 0.87 8.91
N LYS A 157 16.28 -0.44 9.01
CA LYS A 157 17.05 -1.20 8.03
C LYS A 157 16.22 -1.60 6.80
N THR A 158 15.01 -2.13 7.01
CA THR A 158 14.08 -2.52 5.94
C THR A 158 12.70 -1.93 6.18
N LEU A 159 12.23 -1.14 5.23
CA LEU A 159 10.97 -0.43 5.27
C LEU A 159 10.07 -0.89 4.12
N ILE A 160 8.90 -1.42 4.46
CA ILE A 160 7.84 -1.65 3.47
C ILE A 160 6.82 -0.51 3.50
N VAL A 161 6.42 -0.05 2.31
CA VAL A 161 5.52 1.08 2.11
C VAL A 161 4.28 0.59 1.36
N GLY A 162 3.11 0.79 1.94
CA GLY A 162 1.85 0.33 1.38
C GLY A 162 0.68 1.29 1.61
N GLY A 163 -0.51 0.87 1.19
CA GLY A 163 -1.77 1.60 1.44
C GLY A 163 -2.07 2.74 0.45
N ALA A 164 -1.06 3.32 -0.19
CA ALA A 164 -1.21 4.30 -1.28
C ALA A 164 0.02 4.30 -2.18
N ALA A 165 -0.13 4.89 -3.38
CA ALA A 165 0.98 5.06 -4.30
C ALA A 165 2.04 6.01 -3.73
N VAL A 166 3.32 5.70 -3.96
CA VAL A 166 4.44 6.57 -3.59
C VAL A 166 4.69 7.58 -4.72
N SER A 167 4.76 8.87 -4.38
CA SER A 167 5.01 9.93 -5.38
C SER A 167 6.44 9.88 -5.91
N GLN A 168 6.64 10.33 -7.16
CA GLN A 168 7.98 10.42 -7.76
C GLN A 168 8.90 11.34 -6.96
N GLU A 169 8.36 12.41 -6.40
CA GLU A 169 9.10 13.32 -5.53
C GLU A 169 9.59 12.63 -4.25
N LEU A 170 8.74 11.83 -3.61
CA LEU A 170 9.15 11.05 -2.45
C LEU A 170 10.20 10.01 -2.84
N ILE A 171 10.04 9.30 -3.95
CA ILE A 171 11.04 8.33 -4.46
C ILE A 171 12.42 8.99 -4.63
N LYS A 172 12.47 10.18 -5.25
CA LYS A 172 13.74 10.94 -5.41
C LYS A 172 14.40 11.26 -4.06
N ARG A 173 13.60 11.61 -3.05
CA ARG A 173 14.11 11.93 -1.70
C ARG A 173 14.60 10.70 -0.93
N LEU A 174 14.14 9.50 -1.28
CA LEU A 174 14.54 8.23 -0.62
C LEU A 174 15.90 7.70 -1.09
N ASP A 175 16.41 8.21 -2.21
CA ASP A 175 17.49 7.58 -2.96
C ASP A 175 18.82 7.50 -2.20
N ASN A 176 19.10 8.48 -1.34
CA ASN A 176 20.33 8.56 -0.54
C ASN A 176 20.17 8.09 0.92
N ILE A 177 19.06 7.43 1.25
CA ILE A 177 18.79 6.98 2.62
C ILE A 177 19.37 5.59 2.84
N ASN A 178 20.02 5.38 4.00
CA ASN A 178 20.64 4.11 4.41
C ASN A 178 19.61 3.07 4.90
N THR A 179 18.53 2.89 4.13
CA THR A 179 17.39 2.02 4.45
C THR A 179 16.95 1.33 3.16
N GLY A 180 16.71 0.03 3.18
CA GLY A 180 16.05 -0.62 2.05
C GLY A 180 14.57 -0.26 2.04
N VAL A 181 14.13 0.57 1.09
CA VAL A 181 12.72 0.99 0.99
C VAL A 181 12.02 0.26 -0.15
N PHE A 182 10.90 -0.38 0.16
CA PHE A 182 10.16 -1.22 -0.77
C PHE A 182 8.68 -0.82 -0.80
N GLU A 183 8.16 -0.54 -1.98
CA GLU A 183 6.73 -0.47 -2.21
C GLU A 183 6.14 -1.88 -2.27
N THR A 184 4.97 -2.06 -1.67
CA THR A 184 4.27 -3.34 -1.67
C THR A 184 3.01 -3.27 -2.54
N TYR A 185 2.79 -4.31 -3.35
CA TYR A 185 1.53 -4.54 -4.04
C TYR A 185 0.76 -5.67 -3.36
N GLY A 186 -0.51 -5.40 -3.02
CA GLY A 186 -1.35 -6.32 -2.28
C GLY A 186 -2.73 -5.76 -1.98
N MET A 187 -3.61 -6.63 -1.50
CA MET A 187 -5.00 -6.32 -1.14
C MET A 187 -5.43 -7.17 0.05
N THR A 188 -6.62 -6.90 0.60
CA THR A 188 -7.11 -7.66 1.76
C THR A 188 -7.39 -9.12 1.41
N GLU A 189 -7.81 -9.39 0.17
CA GLU A 189 -8.05 -10.72 -0.39
C GLU A 189 -6.77 -11.57 -0.46
N THR A 190 -5.60 -10.92 -0.50
CA THR A 190 -4.28 -11.59 -0.44
C THR A 190 -3.64 -11.48 0.94
N ILE A 191 -4.42 -11.18 1.98
CA ILE A 191 -3.98 -10.81 3.34
C ILE A 191 -3.24 -9.48 3.35
N THR A 192 -2.04 -9.43 2.77
CA THR A 192 -1.26 -8.21 2.55
C THR A 192 -0.60 -8.24 1.18
N HIS A 193 0.72 -8.13 1.11
CA HIS A 193 1.46 -8.00 -0.13
C HIS A 193 1.79 -9.36 -0.74
N ILE A 194 1.72 -9.40 -2.06
CA ILE A 194 2.10 -10.55 -2.90
C ILE A 194 3.29 -10.23 -3.79
N ALA A 195 3.60 -8.95 -3.96
CA ALA A 195 4.77 -8.51 -4.69
C ALA A 195 5.33 -7.23 -4.08
N VAL A 196 6.62 -7.01 -4.30
CA VAL A 196 7.32 -5.83 -3.80
C VAL A 196 8.20 -5.23 -4.88
N ARG A 197 8.39 -3.92 -4.81
CA ARG A 197 9.24 -3.16 -5.72
C ARG A 197 10.15 -2.28 -4.91
N ARG A 198 11.43 -2.28 -5.25
CA ARG A 198 12.41 -1.43 -4.57
C ARG A 198 12.28 0.03 -5.01
N LEU A 199 12.42 0.97 -4.08
CA LEU A 199 12.26 2.40 -4.34
C LEU A 199 13.56 3.22 -4.29
N ASN A 200 14.64 2.67 -3.74
CA ASN A 200 15.91 3.40 -3.60
C ASN A 200 17.15 2.53 -3.85
N ARG A 201 18.28 3.17 -4.17
CA ARG A 201 19.55 2.54 -4.55
C ARG A 201 20.40 2.03 -3.36
N TYR A 202 19.77 1.65 -2.26
CA TYR A 202 20.51 1.22 -1.06
C TYR A 202 21.32 -0.08 -1.33
N LYS A 203 22.65 -0.04 -1.41
CA LYS A 203 23.50 -1.24 -1.68
C LYS A 203 23.22 -1.97 -3.02
N GLU A 204 22.42 -1.41 -3.92
CA GLU A 204 22.25 -1.93 -5.30
C GLU A 204 22.17 -0.74 -6.26
N ASP A 205 22.81 -0.86 -7.43
CA ASP A 205 22.93 0.24 -8.38
C ASP A 205 21.62 0.55 -9.13
N ASN A 206 20.70 -0.42 -9.21
CA ASN A 206 19.45 -0.30 -9.97
C ASN A 206 18.22 -0.26 -9.07
N VAL A 207 17.38 0.75 -9.27
CA VAL A 207 16.00 0.77 -8.78
C VAL A 207 15.15 -0.04 -9.75
N ASN A 208 14.56 -1.14 -9.31
CA ASN A 208 13.69 -1.95 -10.17
C ASN A 208 12.38 -1.21 -10.46
N GLU A 209 12.04 -1.04 -11.74
CA GLU A 209 10.75 -0.48 -12.15
C GLU A 209 9.57 -1.43 -11.88
N PHE A 210 9.87 -2.71 -11.68
CA PHE A 210 8.93 -3.81 -11.66
C PHE A 210 8.65 -4.31 -10.25
N PHE A 211 7.43 -4.80 -10.04
CA PHE A 211 7.09 -5.58 -8.86
C PHE A 211 7.56 -7.02 -9.04
N GLN A 212 8.28 -7.51 -8.04
CA GLN A 212 8.70 -8.90 -7.90
C GLN A 212 7.73 -9.63 -6.97
N ALA A 213 7.13 -10.71 -7.45
CA ALA A 213 6.29 -11.59 -6.65
C ALA A 213 7.09 -12.24 -5.51
N LEU A 214 6.45 -12.41 -4.35
CA LEU A 214 6.96 -13.23 -3.26
C LEU A 214 7.05 -14.72 -3.69
N PRO A 215 7.85 -15.54 -2.98
CA PRO A 215 7.97 -16.96 -3.30
C PRO A 215 6.61 -17.67 -3.40
N GLU A 216 6.52 -18.63 -4.33
CA GLU A 216 5.33 -19.49 -4.56
C GLU A 216 4.08 -18.75 -5.07
N ILE A 217 4.22 -17.51 -5.52
CA ILE A 217 3.16 -16.74 -6.17
C ILE A 217 3.37 -16.76 -7.68
N CYS A 218 2.35 -17.18 -8.42
CA CYS A 218 2.34 -17.17 -9.87
C CYS A 218 1.41 -16.08 -10.39
N LEU A 219 1.89 -15.33 -11.39
CA LEU A 219 1.21 -14.22 -12.01
C LEU A 219 0.86 -14.55 -13.46
N SER A 220 -0.30 -14.07 -13.90
CA SER A 220 -0.74 -14.14 -15.30
C SER A 220 -1.65 -12.94 -15.61
N GLN A 221 -2.22 -12.90 -16.81
CA GLN A 221 -3.16 -11.86 -17.22
C GLN A 221 -4.45 -12.47 -17.76
N ASP A 222 -5.57 -11.78 -17.53
CA ASP A 222 -6.82 -12.08 -18.22
C ASP A 222 -6.88 -11.39 -19.61
N LYS A 223 -7.98 -11.60 -20.34
CA LYS A 223 -8.21 -11.00 -21.67
C LYS A 223 -8.23 -9.45 -21.68
N ARG A 224 -8.35 -8.82 -20.51
CA ARG A 224 -8.36 -7.35 -20.36
C ARG A 224 -6.94 -6.80 -20.11
N GLY A 225 -5.95 -7.67 -19.95
CA GLY A 225 -4.60 -7.31 -19.47
C GLY A 225 -4.55 -7.08 -17.96
N CYS A 226 -5.58 -7.50 -17.21
CA CYS A 226 -5.61 -7.35 -15.77
C CYS A 226 -4.83 -8.48 -15.09
N LEU A 227 -4.13 -8.15 -14.00
CA LEU A 227 -3.33 -9.12 -13.24
C LEU A 227 -4.22 -10.21 -12.66
N VAL A 228 -3.79 -11.45 -12.86
CA VAL A 228 -4.37 -12.67 -12.28
C VAL A 228 -3.33 -13.29 -11.35
N ILE A 229 -3.72 -13.50 -10.10
CA ILE A 229 -2.82 -13.90 -9.01
C ILE A 229 -3.22 -15.30 -8.53
N ARG A 230 -2.27 -16.24 -8.59
CA ARG A 230 -2.38 -17.55 -7.95
C ARG A 230 -1.40 -17.62 -6.79
N ALA A 231 -1.94 -17.60 -5.56
CA ALA A 231 -1.15 -17.59 -4.33
C ALA A 231 -1.71 -18.61 -3.33
N PRO A 232 -1.49 -19.92 -3.54
CA PRO A 232 -2.21 -21.01 -2.87
C PRO A 232 -2.07 -21.02 -1.35
N LYS A 233 -0.97 -20.46 -0.81
CA LYS A 233 -0.74 -20.37 0.64
C LYS A 233 -1.53 -19.26 1.34
N VAL A 234 -2.07 -18.29 0.59
CA VAL A 234 -2.80 -17.13 1.15
C VAL A 234 -4.20 -16.96 0.56
N SER A 235 -4.52 -17.66 -0.53
CA SER A 235 -5.85 -17.74 -1.13
C SER A 235 -6.04 -19.11 -1.79
N LYS A 236 -7.19 -19.74 -1.54
CA LYS A 236 -7.58 -20.99 -2.21
C LYS A 236 -7.98 -20.76 -3.67
N GLU A 237 -8.51 -19.58 -3.94
CA GLU A 237 -9.00 -19.19 -5.26
C GLU A 237 -7.95 -18.38 -6.03
N THR A 238 -8.03 -18.46 -7.35
CA THR A 238 -7.29 -17.55 -8.22
C THR A 238 -7.96 -16.19 -8.20
N ILE A 239 -7.19 -15.14 -7.92
CA ILE A 239 -7.70 -13.78 -7.78
C ILE A 239 -7.53 -13.05 -9.11
N VAL A 240 -8.65 -12.70 -9.74
CA VAL A 240 -8.66 -11.84 -10.93
C VAL A 240 -8.86 -10.40 -10.46
N THR A 241 -7.86 -9.55 -10.71
CA THR A 241 -7.91 -8.14 -10.29
C THR A 241 -8.58 -7.27 -11.35
N ASN A 242 -8.75 -5.98 -11.03
CA ASN A 242 -9.05 -4.92 -12.00
C ASN A 242 -7.82 -4.00 -12.17
N ASP A 243 -6.61 -4.53 -11.95
CA ASP A 243 -5.37 -3.79 -12.12
C ASP A 243 -4.74 -4.19 -13.45
N VAL A 244 -4.64 -3.24 -14.38
CA VAL A 244 -3.97 -3.46 -15.67
C VAL A 244 -2.47 -3.44 -15.43
N VAL A 245 -1.79 -4.45 -15.96
CA VAL A 245 -0.35 -4.63 -15.81
C VAL A 245 0.29 -4.88 -17.17
N ASP A 246 1.59 -4.66 -17.23
CA ASP A 246 2.48 -5.19 -18.25
C ASP A 246 3.25 -6.35 -17.60
N LEU A 247 2.95 -7.58 -18.03
CA LEU A 247 3.49 -8.81 -17.43
C LEU A 247 4.82 -9.16 -18.11
N ILE A 248 5.87 -9.28 -17.30
CA ILE A 248 7.24 -9.50 -17.77
C ILE A 248 7.60 -10.98 -17.67
N SER A 249 7.13 -11.62 -16.59
CA SER A 249 7.22 -13.05 -16.35
C SER A 249 6.07 -13.49 -15.45
N ASP A 250 6.02 -14.79 -15.15
CA ASP A 250 5.11 -15.35 -14.14
C ASP A 250 5.38 -14.87 -12.70
N THR A 251 6.41 -14.05 -12.48
CA THR A 251 6.79 -13.51 -11.17
C THR A 251 7.06 -12.00 -11.20
N GLN A 252 7.03 -11.35 -12.36
CA GLN A 252 7.34 -9.92 -12.50
C GLN A 252 6.32 -9.18 -13.34
N PHE A 253 5.95 -7.98 -12.89
CA PHE A 253 5.04 -7.12 -13.65
C PHE A 253 5.29 -5.63 -13.37
N ARG A 254 4.86 -4.79 -14.32
CA ARG A 254 4.73 -3.35 -14.15
C ARG A 254 3.25 -3.00 -13.99
N TRP A 255 2.90 -2.30 -12.92
CA TRP A 255 1.53 -1.82 -12.71
C TRP A 255 1.26 -0.55 -13.54
N LEU A 256 0.23 -0.59 -14.39
CA LEU A 256 -0.12 0.51 -15.30
C LEU A 256 -1.26 1.38 -14.75
N GLY A 257 -2.23 0.80 -14.06
CA GLY A 257 -3.40 1.52 -13.56
C GLY A 257 -4.60 0.64 -13.29
N ARG A 258 -5.72 1.24 -12.89
CA ARG A 258 -7.00 0.53 -12.76
C ARG A 258 -7.70 0.40 -14.11
N TYR A 259 -8.24 -0.78 -14.40
CA TYR A 259 -9.05 -1.02 -15.59
C TYR A 259 -10.24 -0.06 -15.66
N ASP A 260 -10.87 0.20 -14.50
CA ASP A 260 -12.01 1.11 -14.35
C ASP A 260 -11.69 2.57 -14.75
N ASN A 261 -10.40 2.93 -14.82
CA ASN A 261 -9.93 4.27 -15.16
C ASN A 261 -9.42 4.37 -16.61
N VAL A 262 -9.34 3.28 -17.37
CA VAL A 262 -8.80 3.29 -18.73
C VAL A 262 -9.60 4.23 -19.63
N ILE A 263 -8.90 5.10 -20.37
CA ILE A 263 -9.50 6.03 -21.32
C ILE A 263 -9.26 5.50 -22.73
N ASN A 264 -10.31 5.38 -23.53
CA ASN A 264 -10.20 4.98 -24.93
C ASN A 264 -10.23 6.22 -25.83
N SER A 265 -9.07 6.63 -26.33
CA SER A 265 -8.92 7.86 -27.11
C SER A 265 -8.43 7.56 -28.52
N GLY A 266 -9.31 7.69 -29.51
CA GLY A 266 -8.99 7.46 -30.92
C GLY A 266 -8.47 6.04 -31.19
N GLY A 267 -8.99 5.03 -30.47
CA GLY A 267 -8.53 3.64 -30.55
C GLY A 267 -7.30 3.31 -29.68
N VAL A 268 -6.71 4.30 -29.01
CA VAL A 268 -5.57 4.11 -28.10
C VAL A 268 -6.06 3.99 -26.65
N LYS A 269 -5.60 2.97 -25.93
CA LYS A 269 -5.84 2.83 -24.49
C LYS A 269 -4.84 3.66 -23.71
N LEU A 270 -5.35 4.62 -22.95
CA LEU A 270 -4.56 5.48 -22.08
C LEU A 270 -4.77 5.07 -20.62
N HIS A 271 -3.67 4.99 -19.87
CA HIS A 271 -3.66 4.61 -18.46
C HIS A 271 -3.42 5.86 -17.60
N PRO A 272 -4.45 6.43 -16.94
CA PRO A 272 -4.32 7.68 -16.20
C PRO A 272 -3.18 7.69 -15.20
N GLU A 273 -3.00 6.61 -14.44
CA GLU A 273 -2.00 6.55 -13.38
C GLU A 273 -0.56 6.52 -13.93
N THR A 274 -0.36 6.00 -15.14
CA THR A 274 0.93 6.08 -15.83
C THR A 274 1.19 7.49 -16.36
N ILE A 275 0.16 8.15 -16.91
CA ILE A 275 0.26 9.53 -17.41
C ILE A 275 0.49 10.52 -16.26
N GLU A 276 -0.17 10.29 -15.12
CA GLU A 276 -0.02 11.09 -13.90
C GLU A 276 1.39 11.02 -13.33
N LYS A 277 2.05 9.85 -13.37
CA LYS A 277 3.46 9.73 -12.98
C LYS A 277 4.37 10.64 -13.82
N LYS A 278 4.11 10.76 -15.13
CA LYS A 278 4.85 11.63 -16.05
C LYS A 278 4.55 13.10 -15.78
N LEU A 279 3.27 13.46 -15.66
CA LEU A 279 2.83 14.83 -15.35
C LEU A 279 3.32 15.31 -13.97
N GLY A 280 3.47 14.40 -13.00
CA GLY A 280 3.94 14.72 -11.65
C GLY A 280 5.38 15.24 -11.59
N LEU A 281 6.15 15.11 -12.68
CA LEU A 281 7.47 15.75 -12.83
C LEU A 281 7.36 17.27 -13.02
N TYR A 282 6.21 17.74 -13.51
CA TYR A 282 5.97 19.14 -13.89
C TYR A 282 4.90 19.81 -13.02
N ILE A 283 3.99 19.04 -12.44
CA ILE A 283 2.82 19.55 -11.70
C ILE A 283 2.92 19.16 -10.23
N GLN A 284 3.12 20.16 -9.37
CA GLN A 284 3.28 19.96 -7.92
C GLN A 284 1.95 20.03 -7.14
N LYS A 285 0.92 20.67 -7.73
CA LYS A 285 -0.42 20.72 -7.12
C LYS A 285 -1.09 19.34 -7.20
N PRO A 286 -2.02 18.97 -6.31
CA PRO A 286 -2.80 17.75 -6.48
C PRO A 286 -3.57 17.79 -7.81
N PHE A 287 -3.44 16.74 -8.61
CA PHE A 287 -4.12 16.61 -9.90
C PHE A 287 -4.48 15.16 -10.20
N PHE A 288 -5.35 14.95 -11.19
CA PHE A 288 -5.55 13.67 -11.83
C PHE A 288 -5.98 13.87 -13.28
N VAL A 289 -5.81 12.84 -14.11
CA VAL A 289 -6.33 12.83 -15.49
C VAL A 289 -7.51 11.88 -15.63
N THR A 290 -8.43 12.20 -16.52
CA THR A 290 -9.61 11.39 -16.81
C THR A 290 -10.05 11.59 -18.26
N GLY A 291 -10.91 10.71 -18.75
CA GLY A 291 -11.54 10.83 -20.07
C GLY A 291 -12.87 11.55 -19.98
N VAL A 292 -13.15 12.42 -20.95
CA VAL A 292 -14.49 12.99 -21.21
C VAL A 292 -14.94 12.65 -22.63
N PRO A 293 -16.26 12.52 -22.89
CA PRO A 293 -16.76 12.23 -24.23
C PRO A 293 -16.24 13.24 -25.27
N ASP A 294 -15.89 12.72 -26.45
CA ASP A 294 -15.42 13.51 -27.59
C ASP A 294 -15.95 12.90 -28.89
N ALA A 295 -16.45 13.74 -29.80
CA ALA A 295 -17.09 13.28 -31.03
C ALA A 295 -16.13 12.57 -32.00
N VAL A 296 -14.84 12.86 -31.95
CA VAL A 296 -13.83 12.31 -32.87
C VAL A 296 -13.04 11.19 -32.21
N LEU A 297 -12.63 11.38 -30.95
CA LEU A 297 -11.78 10.46 -30.23
C LEU A 297 -12.55 9.40 -29.43
N GLY A 298 -13.87 9.53 -29.32
CA GLY A 298 -14.68 8.78 -28.37
C GLY A 298 -14.52 9.32 -26.96
N GLN A 299 -13.28 9.30 -26.43
CA GLN A 299 -12.91 10.04 -25.22
C GLN A 299 -11.65 10.87 -25.46
N LYS A 300 -11.66 12.15 -25.04
CA LYS A 300 -10.45 12.97 -24.94
C LYS A 300 -9.91 12.95 -23.51
N LEU A 301 -8.59 12.91 -23.37
CA LEU A 301 -7.90 13.04 -22.09
C LEU A 301 -7.97 14.48 -21.59
N VAL A 302 -8.36 14.67 -20.33
CA VAL A 302 -8.38 15.98 -19.67
C VAL A 302 -7.64 15.92 -18.35
N LEU A 303 -7.10 17.06 -17.93
CA LEU A 303 -6.41 17.24 -16.65
C LEU A 303 -7.31 18.01 -15.69
N ILE A 304 -7.43 17.53 -14.45
CA ILE A 304 -8.15 18.22 -13.38
C ILE A 304 -7.18 18.53 -12.25
N ILE A 305 -7.08 19.81 -11.85
CA ILE A 305 -6.15 20.31 -10.84
C ILE A 305 -6.91 20.88 -9.64
N GLU A 306 -6.42 20.60 -8.43
CA GLU A 306 -6.92 21.17 -7.17
C GLU A 306 -6.33 22.57 -6.94
N GLY A 307 -7.19 23.55 -6.65
CA GLY A 307 -6.87 24.96 -6.48
C GLY A 307 -7.22 25.82 -7.70
N GLU A 308 -6.79 27.08 -7.67
CA GLU A 308 -7.00 28.00 -8.80
C GLU A 308 -6.11 27.63 -9.99
N ALA A 309 -6.67 27.76 -11.20
CA ALA A 309 -5.93 27.60 -12.45
C ALA A 309 -4.97 28.78 -12.59
N THR A 310 -3.70 28.57 -12.25
CA THR A 310 -2.69 29.64 -12.29
C THR A 310 -1.74 29.52 -13.48
N HIS A 311 -1.83 28.44 -14.28
CA HIS A 311 -0.85 28.13 -15.33
C HIS A 311 -1.50 27.62 -16.62
N ASN A 312 -1.08 28.17 -17.76
CA ASN A 312 -1.21 27.51 -19.05
C ASN A 312 -0.09 26.48 -19.17
N TYR A 313 -0.46 25.20 -19.14
CA TYR A 313 0.49 24.11 -19.32
C TYR A 313 0.75 23.87 -20.80
N ASP A 314 2.00 24.03 -21.24
CA ASP A 314 2.42 23.58 -22.57
C ASP A 314 2.81 22.09 -22.53
N PHE A 315 1.82 21.22 -22.67
CA PHE A 315 2.04 19.77 -22.71
C PHE A 315 2.87 19.30 -23.91
N SER A 316 3.08 20.16 -24.93
CA SER A 316 3.91 19.81 -26.08
C SER A 316 5.40 19.83 -25.75
N SER A 317 5.80 20.63 -24.77
CA SER A 317 7.18 20.73 -24.26
C SER A 317 7.59 19.57 -23.32
N MET A 318 6.61 18.80 -22.81
CA MET A 318 6.85 17.69 -21.89
C MET A 318 7.26 16.44 -22.68
N LYS A 319 8.53 16.03 -22.56
CA LYS A 319 9.15 15.01 -23.42
C LYS A 319 8.68 13.59 -23.14
N GLU A 320 8.19 13.34 -21.93
CA GLU A 320 7.75 12.05 -21.43
C GLU A 320 6.34 11.68 -21.92
N LEU A 321 5.57 12.67 -22.40
CA LEU A 321 4.20 12.47 -22.88
C LEU A 321 4.17 12.15 -24.38
N GLY A 322 3.61 10.99 -24.70
CA GLY A 322 3.23 10.64 -26.07
C GLY A 322 2.12 11.56 -26.62
N LYS A 323 1.96 11.59 -27.94
CA LYS A 323 0.98 12.44 -28.64
C LYS A 323 -0.45 12.35 -28.08
N TYR A 324 -0.89 11.15 -27.71
CA TYR A 324 -2.24 10.87 -27.17
C TYR A 324 -2.33 11.07 -25.65
N GLU A 325 -1.20 11.13 -24.94
CA GLU A 325 -1.13 11.33 -23.48
C GLU A 325 -1.17 12.81 -23.08
N ARG A 326 -1.20 13.73 -24.05
CA ARG A 326 -1.28 15.17 -23.80
C ARG A 326 -2.74 15.56 -23.51
N PRO A 327 -3.03 16.10 -22.31
CA PRO A 327 -4.37 16.60 -22.00
C PRO A 327 -4.83 17.60 -23.04
N LYS A 328 -6.08 17.45 -23.51
CA LYS A 328 -6.70 18.35 -24.48
C LYS A 328 -7.31 19.58 -23.81
N GLU A 329 -7.69 19.44 -22.56
CA GLU A 329 -8.28 20.50 -21.73
C GLU A 329 -7.77 20.39 -20.29
N VAL A 330 -7.77 21.52 -19.60
CA VAL A 330 -7.40 21.64 -18.19
C VAL A 330 -8.55 22.27 -17.43
N TYR A 331 -8.97 21.62 -16.36
CA TYR A 331 -10.01 22.08 -15.47
C TYR A 331 -9.48 22.31 -14.06
N SER A 332 -10.11 23.22 -13.33
CA SER A 332 -9.77 23.53 -11.95
C SER A 332 -10.95 23.33 -11.00
N LEU A 333 -10.66 22.74 -9.84
CA LEU A 333 -11.57 22.63 -8.72
C LEU A 333 -10.91 23.23 -7.50
N ARG A 334 -11.60 24.10 -6.76
CA ARG A 334 -11.07 24.70 -5.52
C ARG A 334 -10.59 23.62 -4.53
N ARG A 335 -11.33 22.52 -4.43
CA ARG A 335 -11.00 21.35 -3.61
C ARG A 335 -11.58 20.09 -4.25
N PHE A 336 -10.82 18.99 -4.22
CA PHE A 336 -11.28 17.68 -4.66
C PHE A 336 -12.21 17.06 -3.62
N ALA A 337 -13.27 16.41 -4.12
CA ALA A 337 -14.04 15.46 -3.34
C ALA A 337 -13.15 14.26 -2.98
N LYS A 338 -13.04 13.94 -1.69
CA LYS A 338 -12.23 12.85 -1.15
C LYS A 338 -13.09 11.93 -0.30
N THR A 339 -12.79 10.64 -0.31
CA THR A 339 -13.37 9.65 0.61
C THR A 339 -12.93 9.94 2.06
N LYS A 340 -13.54 9.28 3.05
CA LYS A 340 -13.12 9.34 4.47
C LYS A 340 -11.63 9.04 4.66
N ASN A 341 -11.06 8.19 3.80
CA ASN A 341 -9.65 7.78 3.81
C ASN A 341 -8.77 8.65 2.89
N GLY A 342 -9.22 9.83 2.48
CA GLY A 342 -8.45 10.81 1.71
C GLY A 342 -8.30 10.52 0.21
N LYS A 343 -8.80 9.39 -0.30
CA LYS A 343 -8.74 9.06 -1.74
C LYS A 343 -9.62 9.99 -2.57
N VAL A 344 -9.10 10.52 -3.68
CA VAL A 344 -9.83 11.39 -4.61
C VAL A 344 -10.97 10.62 -5.30
N GLN A 345 -12.18 11.18 -5.27
CA GLN A 345 -13.35 10.65 -5.97
C GLN A 345 -13.40 11.20 -7.40
N ARG A 346 -12.59 10.62 -8.31
CA ARG A 346 -12.41 11.11 -9.70
C ARG A 346 -13.72 11.43 -10.43
N LYS A 347 -14.70 10.53 -10.35
CA LYS A 347 -16.02 10.70 -11.00
C LYS A 347 -16.79 11.89 -10.44
N ASN A 348 -16.85 12.03 -9.12
CA ASN A 348 -17.52 13.15 -8.46
C ASN A 348 -16.83 14.48 -8.79
N CYS A 349 -15.48 14.51 -8.74
CA CYS A 349 -14.72 15.68 -9.15
C CYS A 349 -14.98 16.06 -10.62
N LEU A 350 -15.01 15.08 -11.54
CA LEU A 350 -15.31 15.34 -12.94
C LEU A 350 -16.71 15.94 -13.10
N GLN A 351 -17.71 15.38 -12.44
CA GLN A 351 -19.08 15.90 -12.48
C GLN A 351 -19.16 17.35 -11.99
N MET A 352 -18.51 17.67 -10.86
CA MET A 352 -18.44 19.03 -10.32
C MET A 352 -17.78 20.05 -11.27
N VAL A 353 -16.91 19.60 -12.17
CA VAL A 353 -16.29 20.46 -13.19
C VAL A 353 -17.22 20.69 -14.36
N LEU A 354 -17.87 19.62 -14.84
CA LEU A 354 -18.74 19.67 -16.02
C LEU A 354 -20.08 20.36 -15.74
N ASP A 355 -20.55 20.34 -14.48
CA ASP A 355 -21.79 21.00 -14.06
C ASP A 355 -21.60 22.48 -13.70
N LYS A 356 -20.39 23.03 -13.84
CA LYS A 356 -20.21 24.49 -13.67
C LYS A 356 -20.96 25.21 -14.79
N PRO A 357 -21.85 26.16 -14.46
CA PRO A 357 -22.65 26.88 -15.45
C PRO A 357 -21.80 27.74 -16.39
#